data_AF-A0AAW1PDG7-F1
#
_entry.id   AF-A0AAW1PDG7-F1
#
_cell.length_a   1.000
_cell.length_b   1.000
_cell.length_c   1.000
_cell.angle_alpha   90.00
_cell.angle_beta   90.00
_cell.angle_gamma   90.00
#
_symmetry.space_group_name_H-M   'P 1'
#
loop_
_entity.id
_entity.type
_entity.pdbx_description
1 polymer ?
#
loop_
_entity_poly.entity_id
_entity_poly.type
_entity_poly.pdbx_seq_one_letter_code
_entity_poly.pdbx_strand_id
1 'polypeptide(L)'
;MGQHRVVSLLPSATEVVAAAAGSEVLVGRSHECDFPLAIDNLPALTSANNDFVSSAQMNDAVTSSLQAGNSLYRLDDQLLASLRPDCVVTQDLCAVCAVDLSTVQRAVSDSVQILCLNPFTLEDVLADIRRVGTALHTESRAETSARKLEHRIDVACKLAAARSAGVRPKVDPLFPGGHWTPQIVELAGGVHPINPPRGPKLGAKASFPLDHATFIESDCDWIVICPCGLDLRQTAKELPALTSQPWWPGLRAVQKGQVAVCDGHQMFNRPGPRLVDGLEWLVGLLWDCPETIPRGFPWMMLEELQQLYPDAAAVVPGVAVSAADSDPCSLTPDIEAAHAAAQSAGSNTYLDPVTGYTVFTEGFLRDKQGFCCGNRCRHCPFGHFMVEPMRGKRTARFKGATHLRPGKHTVKGPVTCIIWHGGPASHLLLRAAQARHQNTPEQTQQTWAPVLVVAVDGQDQVWGRRGIKIEKLRYKRPEIHFQKMEIRKGST
;
A
#
# COMPACT_ATOMS: atom_id res chain seq x y z
N MET A 1 -15.97 36.00 -1.02
CA MET A 1 -15.48 35.03 -0.01
C MET A 1 -14.22 34.41 -0.58
N GLY A 2 -13.14 34.32 0.21
CA GLY A 2 -11.89 33.75 -0.26
C GLY A 2 -12.07 32.28 -0.63
N GLN A 3 -11.49 31.84 -1.74
CA GLN A 3 -11.50 30.44 -2.14
C GLN A 3 -10.61 29.66 -1.17
N HIS A 4 -11.19 28.67 -0.47
CA HIS A 4 -10.45 27.79 0.43
C HIS A 4 -9.31 27.08 -0.29
N ARG A 5 -8.22 26.81 0.44
CA ARG A 5 -6.99 26.16 -0.06
C ARG A 5 -6.72 24.93 0.79
N VAL A 6 -7.23 23.80 0.35
CA VAL A 6 -7.21 22.55 1.09
C VAL A 6 -6.06 21.68 0.62
N VAL A 7 -5.26 21.17 1.54
CA VAL A 7 -4.35 20.05 1.28
C VAL A 7 -4.97 18.79 1.89
N SER A 8 -5.06 17.73 1.10
CA SER A 8 -5.55 16.44 1.58
C SER A 8 -4.41 15.41 1.60
N LEU A 9 -4.17 14.80 2.75
CA LEU A 9 -3.04 13.89 2.95
C LEU A 9 -3.40 12.40 2.84
N LEU A 10 -4.64 12.06 2.49
CA LEU A 10 -5.07 10.68 2.23
C LEU A 10 -6.10 10.58 1.11
N PRO A 11 -6.20 9.41 0.42
CA PRO A 11 -7.17 9.22 -0.66
C PRO A 11 -8.63 9.44 -0.19
N SER A 12 -9.05 8.78 0.90
CA SER A 12 -10.40 8.92 1.47
C SER A 12 -10.75 10.37 1.80
N ALA A 13 -9.84 11.09 2.46
CA ALA A 13 -10.01 12.50 2.78
C ALA A 13 -10.20 13.37 1.52
N THR A 14 -9.48 13.04 0.45
CA THR A 14 -9.59 13.77 -0.82
C THR A 14 -10.97 13.60 -1.44
N GLU A 15 -11.50 12.37 -1.42
CA GLU A 15 -12.85 12.08 -1.91
C GLU A 15 -13.93 12.79 -1.06
N VAL A 16 -13.74 12.82 0.27
CA VAL A 16 -14.64 13.54 1.19
C VAL A 16 -14.62 15.05 0.90
N VAL A 17 -13.44 15.67 0.72
CA VAL A 17 -13.33 17.10 0.36
C VAL A 17 -13.98 17.38 -0.98
N ALA A 18 -13.74 16.54 -1.99
CA ALA A 18 -14.35 16.70 -3.31
C ALA A 18 -15.89 16.62 -3.25
N ALA A 19 -16.44 15.72 -2.42
CA ALA A 19 -17.87 15.61 -2.21
C ALA A 19 -18.46 16.80 -1.43
N ALA A 20 -17.78 17.24 -0.37
CA ALA A 20 -18.24 18.28 0.54
C ALA A 20 -18.14 19.69 -0.05
N ALA A 21 -16.97 20.03 -0.61
CA ALA A 21 -16.62 21.39 -1.01
C ALA A 21 -16.27 21.50 -2.50
N GLY A 22 -15.86 20.40 -3.14
CA GLY A 22 -15.43 20.35 -4.54
C GLY A 22 -13.94 20.12 -4.71
N SER A 23 -13.53 19.66 -5.89
CA SER A 23 -12.12 19.39 -6.17
C SER A 23 -11.32 20.69 -6.37
N GLU A 24 -11.99 21.78 -6.72
CA GLU A 24 -11.42 23.11 -6.98
C GLU A 24 -10.83 23.81 -5.75
N VAL A 25 -11.16 23.34 -4.53
CA VAL A 25 -10.53 23.86 -3.30
C VAL A 25 -9.22 23.15 -2.98
N LEU A 26 -8.95 21.99 -3.61
CA LEU A 26 -7.73 21.23 -3.35
C LEU A 26 -6.54 21.88 -4.05
N VAL A 27 -5.47 22.14 -3.30
CA VAL A 27 -4.22 22.70 -3.80
C VAL A 27 -3.05 21.73 -3.70
N GLY A 28 -3.25 20.59 -3.05
CA GLY A 28 -2.24 19.54 -2.89
C GLY A 28 -2.84 18.26 -2.32
N ARG A 29 -2.19 17.13 -2.64
CA ARG A 29 -2.69 15.79 -2.34
C ARG A 29 -1.59 14.87 -1.79
N SER A 30 -1.96 13.68 -1.31
CA SER A 30 -1.00 12.59 -1.07
C SER A 30 -0.63 11.90 -2.39
N HIS A 31 0.50 11.17 -2.44
CA HIS A 31 0.89 10.40 -3.64
C HIS A 31 -0.14 9.34 -4.05
N GLU A 32 -0.85 8.77 -3.09
CA GLU A 32 -1.88 7.73 -3.31
C GLU A 32 -3.25 8.31 -3.71
N CYS A 33 -3.44 9.64 -3.67
CA CYS A 33 -4.70 10.25 -4.06
C CYS A 33 -4.81 10.28 -5.58
N ASP A 34 -5.74 9.52 -6.14
CA ASP A 34 -5.96 9.31 -7.59
C ASP A 34 -7.42 9.55 -8.01
N PHE A 35 -8.28 9.97 -7.07
CA PHE A 35 -9.70 10.19 -7.31
C PHE A 35 -10.23 11.40 -6.51
N PRO A 36 -11.10 12.24 -7.10
CA PRO A 36 -11.56 12.19 -8.50
C PRO A 36 -10.49 12.68 -9.49
N LEU A 37 -10.55 12.26 -10.76
CA LEU A 37 -9.56 12.58 -11.81
C LEU A 37 -9.19 14.07 -11.94
N ALA A 38 -10.06 14.97 -11.50
CA ALA A 38 -9.79 16.41 -11.47
C ALA A 38 -8.56 16.79 -10.60
N ILE A 39 -8.07 15.91 -9.72
CA ILE A 39 -6.95 16.18 -8.80
C ILE A 39 -5.59 15.75 -9.35
N ASP A 40 -5.51 15.08 -10.49
CA ASP A 40 -4.28 14.42 -10.95
C ASP A 40 -3.12 15.40 -11.12
N ASN A 41 -3.43 16.62 -11.55
CA ASN A 41 -2.47 17.72 -11.75
C ASN A 41 -2.01 18.39 -10.44
N LEU A 42 -2.63 18.06 -9.31
CA LEU A 42 -2.23 18.63 -8.02
C LEU A 42 -0.91 18.01 -7.54
N PRO A 43 -0.04 18.82 -6.91
CA PRO A 43 1.23 18.33 -6.38
C PRO A 43 1.00 17.28 -5.28
N ALA A 44 1.79 16.21 -5.32
CA ALA A 44 1.84 15.20 -4.27
C ALA A 44 2.82 15.64 -3.17
N LEU A 45 2.35 15.75 -1.93
CA LEU A 45 3.14 16.18 -0.77
C LEU A 45 3.76 15.03 0.00
N THR A 46 3.36 13.79 -0.29
CA THR A 46 3.85 12.63 0.42
C THR A 46 4.53 11.66 -0.52
N SER A 47 5.44 10.84 0.00
CA SER A 47 6.06 9.74 -0.72
C SER A 47 6.35 8.58 0.22
N ALA A 48 6.28 7.35 -0.28
CA ALA A 48 6.77 6.17 0.44
C ALA A 48 8.27 6.28 0.75
N ASN A 49 8.70 5.74 1.89
CA ASN A 49 10.11 5.71 2.26
C ASN A 49 10.91 4.60 1.54
N ASN A 50 10.24 3.63 0.90
CA ASN A 50 10.86 2.48 0.21
C ASN A 50 10.05 2.07 -1.03
N ASP A 51 10.73 1.47 -2.03
CA ASP A 51 10.11 0.79 -3.18
C ASP A 51 9.94 -0.72 -2.84
N PHE A 52 8.73 -1.17 -2.52
CA PHE A 52 8.46 -2.59 -2.21
C PHE A 52 8.26 -3.41 -3.48
N VAL A 53 8.75 -4.66 -3.53
CA VAL A 53 8.59 -5.54 -4.70
C VAL A 53 7.67 -6.75 -4.47
N SER A 54 7.12 -6.96 -3.26
CA SER A 54 6.06 -7.94 -2.99
C SER A 54 5.21 -7.61 -1.75
N SER A 55 4.02 -8.23 -1.63
CA SER A 55 3.13 -8.07 -0.46
C SER A 55 3.77 -8.55 0.85
N ALA A 56 4.58 -9.62 0.79
CA ALA A 56 5.33 -10.10 1.94
C ALA A 56 6.36 -9.07 2.43
N GLN A 57 7.11 -8.45 1.51
CA GLN A 57 8.07 -7.40 1.86
C GLN A 57 7.39 -6.15 2.42
N MET A 58 6.24 -5.78 1.87
CA MET A 58 5.42 -4.69 2.41
C MET A 58 4.97 -5.01 3.83
N ASN A 59 4.43 -6.21 4.07
CA ASN A 59 4.03 -6.64 5.42
C ASN A 59 5.18 -6.60 6.43
N ASP A 60 6.36 -7.08 6.04
CA ASP A 60 7.55 -7.07 6.90
C ASP A 60 8.02 -5.65 7.22
N ALA A 61 8.02 -4.76 6.23
CA ALA A 61 8.40 -3.37 6.39
C ALA A 61 7.40 -2.57 7.23
N VAL A 62 6.10 -2.81 7.03
CA VAL A 62 5.02 -2.24 7.84
C VAL A 62 5.19 -2.69 9.29
N THR A 63 5.32 -4.01 9.53
CA THR A 63 5.52 -4.58 10.86
C THR A 63 6.74 -3.99 11.55
N SER A 64 7.86 -3.89 10.84
CA SER A 64 9.11 -3.33 11.36
C SER A 64 8.99 -1.84 11.69
N SER A 65 8.29 -1.07 10.85
CA SER A 65 8.12 0.38 11.05
C SER A 65 7.18 0.68 12.21
N LEU A 66 6.10 -0.09 12.36
CA LEU A 66 5.20 -0.03 13.52
C LEU A 66 5.93 -0.35 14.83
N GLN A 67 6.80 -1.37 14.83
CA GLN A 67 7.63 -1.71 16.01
C GLN A 67 8.66 -0.63 16.36
N ALA A 68 9.20 0.06 15.35
CA ALA A 68 10.19 1.12 15.53
C ALA A 68 9.58 2.50 15.82
N GLY A 69 8.25 2.66 15.70
CA GLY A 69 7.58 3.96 15.82
C GLY A 69 7.91 4.96 14.71
N ASN A 70 8.35 4.48 13.54
CA ASN A 70 8.71 5.32 12.41
C ASN A 70 7.53 5.43 11.42
N SER A 71 7.28 6.63 10.90
CA SER A 71 6.31 6.81 9.80
C SER A 71 6.82 6.14 8.51
N LEU A 72 5.92 5.49 7.79
CA LEU A 72 6.19 4.87 6.49
C LEU A 72 6.31 5.90 5.36
N TYR A 73 5.86 7.13 5.60
CA TYR A 73 5.79 8.20 4.60
C TYR A 73 6.61 9.40 5.02
N ARG A 74 7.08 10.14 4.03
CA ARG A 74 7.64 11.48 4.18
C ARG A 74 6.59 12.51 3.81
N LEU A 75 6.55 13.62 4.54
CA LEU A 75 5.81 14.84 4.16
C LEU A 75 6.81 15.89 3.65
N ASP A 76 6.49 16.57 2.56
CA ASP A 76 7.25 17.71 2.04
C ASP A 76 6.77 19.02 2.67
N ASP A 77 7.42 19.39 3.78
CA ASP A 77 7.10 20.59 4.56
C ASP A 77 7.30 21.89 3.76
N GLN A 78 8.30 21.92 2.85
CA GLN A 78 8.58 23.10 2.03
C GLN A 78 7.48 23.32 1.00
N LEU A 79 7.05 22.24 0.34
CA LEU A 79 5.94 22.26 -0.59
C LEU A 79 4.64 22.63 0.13
N LEU A 80 4.36 22.01 1.29
CA LEU A 80 3.18 22.33 2.11
C LEU A 80 3.11 23.83 2.45
N ALA A 81 4.21 24.41 2.93
CA ALA A 81 4.28 25.84 3.22
C ALA A 81 4.09 26.72 1.97
N SER A 82 4.65 26.31 0.82
CA SER A 82 4.53 27.05 -0.43
C SER A 82 3.09 27.08 -0.98
N LEU A 83 2.31 26.04 -0.71
CA LEU A 83 0.92 25.94 -1.12
C LEU A 83 -0.02 26.80 -0.26
N ARG A 84 0.44 27.30 0.88
CA ARG A 84 -0.34 28.18 1.78
C ARG A 84 -1.77 27.65 2.01
N PRO A 85 -1.93 26.42 2.49
CA PRO A 85 -3.26 25.91 2.81
C PRO A 85 -3.86 26.69 3.98
N ASP A 86 -5.18 26.86 3.97
CA ASP A 86 -5.95 27.27 5.14
C ASP A 86 -6.50 26.06 5.91
N CYS A 87 -6.58 24.89 5.25
CA CYS A 87 -6.98 23.64 5.86
C CYS A 87 -6.12 22.46 5.38
N VAL A 88 -5.74 21.57 6.31
CA VAL A 88 -5.17 20.26 6.02
C VAL A 88 -6.12 19.18 6.51
N VAL A 89 -6.51 18.27 5.61
CA VAL A 89 -7.34 17.12 5.95
C VAL A 89 -6.47 15.86 6.01
N THR A 90 -6.56 15.13 7.11
CA THR A 90 -5.78 13.92 7.39
C THR A 90 -6.63 12.89 8.14
N GLN A 91 -6.01 11.78 8.55
CA GLN A 91 -6.62 10.67 9.27
C GLN A 91 -5.61 10.12 10.29
N ASP A 92 -6.11 9.59 11.40
CA ASP A 92 -5.33 8.95 12.47
C ASP A 92 -5.88 7.56 12.84
N LEU A 93 -6.66 6.97 11.92
CA LEU A 93 -7.30 5.67 12.11
C LEU A 93 -6.33 4.50 11.89
N CYS A 94 -5.35 4.68 11.02
CA CYS A 94 -4.42 3.63 10.60
C CYS A 94 -2.98 4.16 10.65
N ALA A 95 -2.18 3.62 11.57
CA ALA A 95 -0.76 3.94 11.72
C ALA A 95 0.10 3.51 10.50
N VAL A 96 -0.50 2.83 9.52
CA VAL A 96 0.18 2.33 8.31
C VAL A 96 -0.11 3.17 7.08
N CYS A 97 -1.34 3.65 6.90
CA CYS A 97 -1.80 4.26 5.65
C CYS A 97 -1.80 5.80 5.68
N ALA A 98 -1.66 6.39 6.87
CA ALA A 98 -1.67 7.85 7.07
C ALA A 98 -0.29 8.39 7.44
N VAL A 99 -0.04 9.67 7.10
CA VAL A 99 1.01 10.44 7.75
C VAL A 99 0.59 10.67 9.21
N ASP A 100 1.50 10.43 10.15
CA ASP A 100 1.25 10.65 11.58
C ASP A 100 0.79 12.11 11.82
N LEU A 101 -0.32 12.25 12.56
CA LEU A 101 -0.89 13.54 12.95
C LEU A 101 0.16 14.45 13.61
N SER A 102 1.07 13.91 14.41
CA SER A 102 2.15 14.68 15.06
C SER A 102 3.12 15.30 14.05
N THR A 103 3.28 14.67 12.88
CA THR A 103 4.10 15.20 11.77
C THR A 103 3.36 16.33 11.07
N VAL A 104 2.06 16.16 10.81
CA VAL A 104 1.23 17.22 10.21
C VAL A 104 1.18 18.45 11.12
N GLN A 105 0.95 18.28 12.42
CA GLN A 105 0.89 19.35 13.41
C GLN A 105 2.19 20.17 13.49
N ARG A 106 3.35 19.52 13.31
CA ARG A 106 4.65 20.22 13.29
C ARG A 106 4.92 20.95 11.97
N ALA A 107 4.31 20.49 10.89
CA ALA A 107 4.55 21.02 9.54
C ALA A 107 3.69 22.23 9.19
N VAL A 108 2.60 22.49 9.94
CA VAL A 108 1.70 23.63 9.70
C VAL A 108 1.75 24.64 10.85
N SER A 109 1.40 25.90 10.55
CA SER A 109 1.24 26.94 11.58
C SER A 109 -0.13 26.84 12.26
N ASP A 110 -0.26 27.45 13.45
CA ASP A 110 -1.50 27.49 14.24
C ASP A 110 -2.70 28.11 13.50
N SER A 111 -2.45 28.88 12.44
CA SER A 111 -3.47 29.48 11.58
C SER A 111 -4.11 28.52 10.60
N VAL A 112 -3.51 27.34 10.38
CA VAL A 112 -4.01 26.31 9.46
C VAL A 112 -4.91 25.34 10.23
N GLN A 113 -6.14 25.18 9.78
CA GLN A 113 -7.06 24.23 10.41
C GLN A 113 -6.69 22.79 10.03
N ILE A 114 -6.49 21.91 11.01
CA ILE A 114 -6.30 20.47 10.78
C ILE A 114 -7.63 19.76 11.00
N LEU A 115 -8.15 19.08 9.97
CA LEU A 115 -9.31 18.21 10.05
C LEU A 115 -8.87 16.75 10.02
N CYS A 116 -9.06 16.05 11.14
CA CYS A 116 -8.78 14.61 11.24
C CYS A 116 -10.09 13.81 11.08
N LEU A 117 -10.16 13.00 10.02
CA LEU A 117 -11.30 12.16 9.66
C LEU A 117 -11.03 10.72 10.08
N ASN A 118 -11.84 10.17 10.99
CA ASN A 118 -11.65 8.84 11.57
C ASN A 118 -12.96 8.05 11.59
N PRO A 119 -13.52 7.74 10.40
CA PRO A 119 -14.78 7.03 10.31
C PRO A 119 -14.63 5.56 10.71
N PHE A 120 -15.57 5.05 11.51
CA PHE A 120 -15.67 3.64 11.87
C PHE A 120 -16.86 2.93 11.21
N THR A 121 -17.77 3.71 10.65
CA THR A 121 -19.00 3.29 9.98
C THR A 121 -19.21 4.04 8.67
N LEU A 122 -20.13 3.55 7.85
CA LEU A 122 -20.59 4.26 6.66
C LEU A 122 -21.30 5.59 7.03
N GLU A 123 -22.03 5.62 8.14
CA GLU A 123 -22.64 6.82 8.70
C GLU A 123 -21.59 7.86 9.13
N ASP A 124 -20.46 7.43 9.69
CA ASP A 124 -19.36 8.35 10.03
C ASP A 124 -18.77 9.01 8.77
N VAL A 125 -18.69 8.28 7.65
CA VAL A 125 -18.24 8.87 6.37
C VAL A 125 -19.19 9.98 5.94
N LEU A 126 -20.50 9.78 6.06
CA LEU A 126 -21.50 10.80 5.75
C LEU A 126 -21.42 11.98 6.71
N ALA A 127 -21.14 11.73 7.99
CA ALA A 127 -20.88 12.77 8.98
C ALA A 127 -19.61 13.55 8.65
N ASP A 128 -18.55 12.88 8.17
CA ASP A 128 -17.29 13.52 7.78
C ASP A 128 -17.47 14.44 6.57
N ILE A 129 -18.30 14.07 5.59
CA ILE A 129 -18.70 14.98 4.48
C ILE A 129 -19.34 16.25 5.05
N ARG A 130 -20.26 16.13 6.00
CA ARG A 130 -20.92 17.29 6.63
C ARG A 130 -19.93 18.12 7.46
N ARG A 131 -19.06 17.47 8.23
CA ARG A 131 -18.02 18.15 9.05
C ARG A 131 -17.06 18.96 8.17
N VAL A 132 -16.59 18.38 7.07
CA VAL A 132 -15.76 19.08 6.09
C VAL A 132 -16.54 20.23 5.45
N GLY A 133 -17.80 20.02 5.11
CA GLY A 133 -18.70 21.07 4.60
C GLY A 133 -18.80 22.27 5.55
N THR A 134 -19.03 22.04 6.83
CA THR A 134 -19.08 23.10 7.85
C THR A 134 -17.74 23.82 7.99
N ALA A 135 -16.63 23.08 8.01
CA ALA A 135 -15.30 23.67 8.15
C ALA A 135 -14.91 24.55 6.95
N LEU A 136 -15.39 24.19 5.75
CA LEU A 136 -15.10 24.90 4.50
C LEU A 136 -16.27 25.79 4.04
N HIS A 137 -17.25 26.08 4.91
CA HIS A 137 -18.42 26.92 4.62
C HIS A 137 -19.17 26.53 3.32
N THR A 138 -19.31 25.23 3.09
CA THR A 138 -19.96 24.59 1.93
C THR A 138 -21.10 23.67 2.36
N GLU A 139 -21.78 23.99 3.45
CA GLU A 139 -22.79 23.16 4.12
C GLU A 139 -23.89 22.70 3.16
N SER A 140 -24.37 23.58 2.27
CA SER A 140 -25.42 23.24 1.29
C SER A 140 -24.98 22.14 0.31
N ARG A 141 -23.73 22.21 -0.18
CA ARG A 141 -23.15 21.21 -1.08
C ARG A 141 -22.92 19.89 -0.35
N ALA A 142 -22.30 19.97 0.83
CA ALA A 142 -22.03 18.80 1.67
C ALA A 142 -23.32 18.06 2.05
N GLU A 143 -24.37 18.77 2.48
CA GLU A 143 -25.65 18.17 2.83
C GLU A 143 -26.32 17.53 1.60
N THR A 144 -26.26 18.18 0.44
CA THR A 144 -26.78 17.62 -0.81
C THR A 144 -26.05 16.34 -1.19
N SER A 145 -24.72 16.31 -1.04
CA SER A 145 -23.91 15.13 -1.34
C SER A 145 -24.20 13.99 -0.36
N ALA A 146 -24.24 14.28 0.95
CA ALA A 146 -24.53 13.29 1.98
C ALA A 146 -25.92 12.65 1.78
N ARG A 147 -26.96 13.47 1.51
CA ARG A 147 -28.32 12.95 1.24
C ARG A 147 -28.41 12.04 0.01
N LYS A 148 -27.65 12.34 -1.04
CA LYS A 148 -27.59 11.47 -2.23
C LYS A 148 -27.01 10.09 -1.90
N LEU A 149 -25.96 10.06 -1.08
CA LEU A 149 -25.35 8.83 -0.61
C LEU A 149 -26.27 8.06 0.34
N GLU A 150 -26.93 8.75 1.28
CA GLU A 150 -27.95 8.16 2.16
C GLU A 150 -29.08 7.51 1.37
N HIS A 151 -29.59 8.19 0.34
CA HIS A 151 -30.62 7.64 -0.52
C HIS A 151 -30.17 6.36 -1.24
N ARG A 152 -28.94 6.34 -1.77
CA ARG A 152 -28.34 5.17 -2.42
C ARG A 152 -28.21 3.99 -1.45
N ILE A 153 -27.72 4.24 -0.24
CA ILE A 153 -27.63 3.24 0.84
C ILE A 153 -29.02 2.66 1.16
N ASP A 154 -30.03 3.52 1.31
CA ASP A 154 -31.40 3.09 1.61
C ASP A 154 -31.98 2.20 0.49
N VAL A 155 -31.73 2.55 -0.77
CA VAL A 155 -32.18 1.76 -1.93
C VAL A 155 -31.49 0.40 -1.95
N ALA A 156 -30.16 0.36 -1.79
CA ALA A 156 -29.38 -0.88 -1.76
C ALA A 156 -29.83 -1.81 -0.62
N CYS A 157 -30.00 -1.27 0.60
CA CYS A 157 -30.47 -2.03 1.76
C CYS A 157 -31.88 -2.61 1.54
N LYS A 158 -32.81 -1.83 0.97
CA LYS A 158 -34.17 -2.29 0.67
C LYS A 158 -34.17 -3.41 -0.37
N LEU A 159 -33.32 -3.31 -1.39
CA LEU A 159 -33.18 -4.36 -2.39
C LEU A 159 -32.62 -5.64 -1.78
N ALA A 160 -31.54 -5.54 -0.99
CA ALA A 160 -30.96 -6.67 -0.28
C ALA A 160 -31.99 -7.37 0.61
N ALA A 161 -32.74 -6.60 1.40
CA ALA A 161 -33.80 -7.13 2.25
C ALA A 161 -34.88 -7.87 1.43
N ALA A 162 -35.33 -7.29 0.32
CA ALA A 162 -36.34 -7.89 -0.56
C ALA A 162 -35.86 -9.19 -1.23
N ARG A 163 -34.59 -9.25 -1.65
CA ARG A 163 -34.00 -10.42 -2.32
C ARG A 163 -33.59 -11.52 -1.36
N SER A 164 -33.17 -11.17 -0.14
CA SER A 164 -32.68 -12.11 0.85
C SER A 164 -33.69 -13.18 1.26
N ALA A 165 -34.98 -12.84 1.29
CA ALA A 165 -36.05 -13.68 1.83
C ALA A 165 -35.70 -14.27 3.22
N GLY A 166 -34.86 -13.58 4.01
CA GLY A 166 -34.38 -14.03 5.32
C GLY A 166 -33.14 -14.93 5.31
N VAL A 167 -32.65 -15.35 4.14
CA VAL A 167 -31.35 -16.03 3.99
C VAL A 167 -30.25 -14.98 3.99
N ARG A 168 -29.12 -15.23 4.65
CA ARG A 168 -27.97 -14.31 4.62
C ARG A 168 -26.69 -15.09 4.32
N PRO A 169 -26.05 -14.88 3.15
CA PRO A 169 -24.82 -15.59 2.81
C PRO A 169 -23.69 -15.17 3.75
N LYS A 170 -22.87 -16.13 4.15
CA LYS A 170 -21.61 -15.82 4.82
C LYS A 170 -20.62 -15.27 3.79
N VAL A 171 -20.15 -14.06 4.03
CA VAL A 171 -19.19 -13.38 3.15
C VAL A 171 -17.92 -13.14 3.95
N ASP A 172 -16.79 -13.58 3.41
CA ASP A 172 -15.49 -13.24 3.98
C ASP A 172 -14.67 -12.42 2.99
N PRO A 173 -14.28 -11.18 3.33
CA PRO A 173 -13.12 -10.61 2.73
C PRO A 173 -11.91 -11.41 3.23
N LEU A 174 -11.14 -12.04 2.33
CA LEU A 174 -10.00 -12.90 2.70
C LEU A 174 -8.91 -12.19 3.56
N PHE A 175 -9.07 -10.89 3.80
CA PHE A 175 -8.56 -10.14 4.94
C PHE A 175 -9.76 -9.66 5.78
N PRO A 176 -9.96 -10.15 7.04
CA PRO A 176 -11.17 -9.86 7.80
C PRO A 176 -11.28 -8.35 8.00
N GLY A 177 -12.19 -7.76 7.24
CA GLY A 177 -12.34 -6.32 7.16
C GLY A 177 -12.63 -5.75 8.53
N GLY A 178 -11.99 -4.65 8.88
CA GLY A 178 -12.28 -3.94 10.12
C GLY A 178 -13.35 -2.87 9.91
N HIS A 179 -13.74 -2.22 11.01
CA HIS A 179 -14.48 -0.96 10.98
C HIS A 179 -15.76 -1.04 10.13
N TRP A 180 -15.86 -0.32 9.02
CA TRP A 180 -17.04 -0.24 8.16
C TRP A 180 -17.24 -1.50 7.29
N THR A 181 -16.20 -2.28 6.98
CA THR A 181 -16.32 -3.36 6.00
C THR A 181 -17.36 -4.42 6.40
N PRO A 182 -17.35 -4.94 7.65
CA PRO A 182 -18.39 -5.89 8.07
C PRO A 182 -19.78 -5.26 8.17
N GLN A 183 -19.85 -3.95 8.45
CA GLN A 183 -21.12 -3.22 8.42
C GLN A 183 -21.69 -3.19 6.99
N ILE A 184 -20.86 -2.93 5.98
CA ILE A 184 -21.26 -2.96 4.56
C ILE A 184 -21.75 -4.35 4.17
N VAL A 185 -21.11 -5.42 4.65
CA VAL A 185 -21.57 -6.80 4.43
C VAL A 185 -22.98 -7.03 4.98
N GLU A 186 -23.26 -6.60 6.22
CA GLU A 186 -24.60 -6.71 6.81
C GLU A 186 -25.63 -5.84 6.08
N LEU A 187 -25.26 -4.62 5.68
CA LEU A 187 -26.13 -3.73 4.90
C LEU A 187 -26.47 -4.33 3.53
N ALA A 188 -25.54 -5.08 2.94
CA ALA A 188 -25.76 -5.83 1.71
C ALA A 188 -26.57 -7.12 1.91
N GLY A 189 -27.02 -7.43 3.14
CA GLY A 189 -27.79 -8.65 3.46
C GLY A 189 -26.94 -9.90 3.68
N GLY A 190 -25.61 -9.79 3.71
CA GLY A 190 -24.71 -10.88 4.09
C GLY A 190 -24.47 -10.94 5.60
N VAL A 191 -23.57 -11.83 6.01
CA VAL A 191 -23.02 -11.92 7.37
C VAL A 191 -21.51 -12.06 7.29
N HIS A 192 -20.78 -11.32 8.12
CA HIS A 192 -19.34 -11.50 8.28
C HIS A 192 -19.06 -12.43 9.47
N PRO A 193 -18.67 -13.71 9.26
CA PRO A 193 -18.61 -14.70 10.34
C PRO A 193 -17.45 -14.50 11.32
N ILE A 194 -16.36 -13.89 10.86
CA ILE A 194 -15.10 -13.76 11.60
C ILE A 194 -15.01 -12.45 12.41
N ASN A 195 -15.42 -11.32 11.84
CA ASN A 195 -15.38 -10.00 12.49
C ASN A 195 -16.73 -9.29 12.39
N PRO A 196 -17.81 -9.82 12.99
CA PRO A 196 -19.14 -9.25 12.86
C PRO A 196 -19.21 -7.82 13.44
N PRO A 197 -20.11 -6.98 12.92
CA PRO A 197 -20.44 -5.68 13.52
C PRO A 197 -20.77 -5.77 15.00
N ARG A 198 -20.44 -4.71 15.75
CA ARG A 198 -20.73 -4.64 17.20
C ARG A 198 -22.20 -4.41 17.53
N GLY A 199 -23.03 -4.16 16.52
CA GLY A 199 -24.46 -3.93 16.65
C GLY A 199 -25.05 -3.41 15.34
N PRO A 200 -26.38 -3.19 15.30
CA PRO A 200 -27.06 -2.62 14.13
C PRO A 200 -26.47 -1.25 13.79
N LYS A 201 -26.08 -1.07 12.52
CA LYS A 201 -25.45 0.17 12.02
C LYS A 201 -24.16 0.58 12.77
N LEU A 202 -23.48 -0.35 13.42
CA LEU A 202 -22.15 -0.13 13.99
C LEU A 202 -21.10 -0.84 13.15
N GLY A 203 -19.87 -0.35 13.23
CA GLY A 203 -18.72 -1.01 12.63
C GLY A 203 -18.28 -2.22 13.46
N ALA A 204 -17.25 -2.90 12.99
CA ALA A 204 -16.61 -4.01 13.68
C ALA A 204 -15.38 -3.56 14.48
N LYS A 205 -14.58 -4.53 14.94
CA LYS A 205 -13.23 -4.26 15.46
C LYS A 205 -12.30 -3.89 14.30
N ALA A 206 -11.12 -3.34 14.61
CA ALA A 206 -10.07 -3.19 13.60
C ALA A 206 -9.75 -4.55 12.97
N SER A 207 -9.22 -4.55 11.74
CA SER A 207 -8.74 -5.76 11.08
C SER A 207 -7.61 -6.41 11.88
N PHE A 208 -7.51 -7.72 11.83
CA PHE A 208 -6.51 -8.50 12.56
C PHE A 208 -5.94 -9.63 11.69
N PRO A 209 -4.72 -10.11 11.96
CA PRO A 209 -4.18 -11.30 11.30
C PRO A 209 -5.08 -12.51 11.54
N LEU A 210 -5.41 -13.23 10.47
CA LEU A 210 -6.26 -14.41 10.51
C LEU A 210 -5.46 -15.67 10.21
N ASP A 211 -5.58 -16.69 11.04
CA ASP A 211 -4.98 -18.00 10.76
C ASP A 211 -5.84 -18.83 9.79
N HIS A 212 -5.20 -19.77 9.09
CA HIS A 212 -5.88 -20.58 8.09
C HIS A 212 -6.98 -21.46 8.67
N ALA A 213 -6.85 -21.97 9.91
CA ALA A 213 -7.83 -22.86 10.49
C ALA A 213 -9.14 -22.12 10.78
N THR A 214 -9.06 -20.94 11.40
CA THR A 214 -10.22 -20.06 11.63
C THR A 214 -10.89 -19.67 10.30
N PHE A 215 -10.10 -19.38 9.26
CA PHE A 215 -10.65 -19.08 7.93
C PHE A 215 -11.41 -20.26 7.33
N ILE A 216 -10.83 -21.47 7.35
CA ILE A 216 -11.47 -22.69 6.83
C ILE A 216 -12.74 -23.02 7.61
N GLU A 217 -12.72 -22.90 8.94
CA GLU A 217 -13.87 -23.16 9.81
C GLU A 217 -15.04 -22.18 9.61
N SER A 218 -14.76 -20.98 9.09
CA SER A 218 -15.81 -20.00 8.78
C SER A 218 -16.82 -20.51 7.74
N ASP A 219 -16.34 -21.36 6.81
CA ASP A 219 -17.09 -22.03 5.73
C ASP A 219 -18.03 -21.07 5.00
N CYS A 220 -17.44 -20.08 4.33
CA CYS A 220 -18.16 -18.99 3.69
C CYS A 220 -18.82 -19.40 2.37
N ASP A 221 -19.96 -18.76 2.08
CA ASP A 221 -20.68 -18.94 0.82
C ASP A 221 -20.06 -18.08 -0.29
N TRP A 222 -19.53 -16.90 0.05
CA TRP A 222 -18.77 -16.03 -0.84
C TRP A 222 -17.42 -15.65 -0.24
N ILE A 223 -16.39 -15.59 -1.08
CA ILE A 223 -15.09 -15.01 -0.74
C ILE A 223 -14.88 -13.76 -1.60
N VAL A 224 -14.52 -12.65 -0.98
CA VAL A 224 -14.12 -11.41 -1.67
C VAL A 224 -12.64 -11.17 -1.41
N ILE A 225 -11.83 -11.17 -2.46
CA ILE A 225 -10.39 -10.90 -2.38
C ILE A 225 -10.18 -9.42 -2.71
N CYS A 226 -9.80 -8.60 -1.72
CA CYS A 226 -9.64 -7.15 -1.88
C CYS A 226 -8.43 -6.62 -1.09
N PRO A 227 -7.20 -7.07 -1.42
CA PRO A 227 -5.99 -6.72 -0.67
C PRO A 227 -5.71 -5.22 -0.70
N CYS A 228 -5.50 -4.63 0.46
CA CYS A 228 -5.24 -3.18 0.59
C CYS A 228 -4.01 -2.75 -0.22
N GLY A 229 -4.19 -1.70 -1.03
CA GLY A 229 -3.10 -1.10 -1.80
C GLY A 229 -2.73 -1.85 -3.10
N LEU A 230 -3.44 -2.92 -3.44
CA LEU A 230 -3.19 -3.72 -4.64
C LEU A 230 -4.33 -3.55 -5.65
N ASP A 231 -3.97 -3.25 -6.89
CA ASP A 231 -4.89 -3.32 -8.02
C ASP A 231 -5.20 -4.77 -8.43
N LEU A 232 -6.12 -4.97 -9.37
CA LEU A 232 -6.49 -6.31 -9.86
C LEU A 232 -5.30 -7.09 -10.46
N ARG A 233 -4.38 -6.42 -11.15
CA ARG A 233 -3.22 -7.05 -11.80
C ARG A 233 -2.17 -7.48 -10.77
N GLN A 234 -1.91 -6.63 -9.79
CA GLN A 234 -1.02 -6.92 -8.66
C GLN A 234 -1.60 -8.08 -7.84
N THR A 235 -2.91 -8.02 -7.55
CA THR A 235 -3.62 -9.12 -6.89
C THR A 235 -3.49 -10.42 -7.67
N ALA A 236 -3.63 -10.39 -8.99
CA ALA A 236 -3.46 -11.58 -9.84
C ALA A 236 -2.08 -12.25 -9.70
N LYS A 237 -1.02 -11.47 -9.47
CA LYS A 237 0.35 -12.00 -9.24
C LYS A 237 0.52 -12.64 -7.87
N GLU A 238 -0.24 -12.20 -6.88
CA GLU A 238 -0.17 -12.72 -5.50
C GLU A 238 -1.13 -13.90 -5.29
N LEU A 239 -2.19 -14.00 -6.10
CA LEU A 239 -3.18 -15.08 -6.03
C LEU A 239 -2.59 -16.50 -5.99
N PRO A 240 -1.57 -16.86 -6.79
CA PRO A 240 -0.99 -18.22 -6.74
C PRO A 240 -0.57 -18.64 -5.34
N ALA A 241 -0.03 -17.73 -4.51
CA ALA A 241 0.40 -18.03 -3.15
C ALA A 241 -0.77 -18.47 -2.24
N LEU A 242 -1.98 -18.01 -2.55
CA LEU A 242 -3.23 -18.35 -1.87
C LEU A 242 -3.91 -19.56 -2.52
N THR A 243 -4.10 -19.53 -3.84
CA THR A 243 -4.88 -20.53 -4.56
C THR A 243 -4.16 -21.88 -4.68
N SER A 244 -2.83 -21.91 -4.52
CA SER A 244 -2.06 -23.16 -4.49
C SER A 244 -2.08 -23.85 -3.12
N GLN A 245 -2.71 -23.25 -2.11
CA GLN A 245 -2.76 -23.85 -0.77
C GLN A 245 -3.60 -25.15 -0.80
N PRO A 246 -3.17 -26.23 -0.10
CA PRO A 246 -3.88 -27.51 -0.16
C PRO A 246 -5.35 -27.45 0.29
N TRP A 247 -5.69 -26.51 1.17
CA TRP A 247 -7.04 -26.31 1.69
C TRP A 247 -7.94 -25.49 0.75
N TRP A 248 -7.38 -24.74 -0.20
CA TRP A 248 -8.13 -23.82 -1.05
C TRP A 248 -9.23 -24.51 -1.87
N PRO A 249 -8.98 -25.63 -2.58
CA PRO A 249 -10.03 -26.33 -3.35
C PRO A 249 -11.13 -26.95 -2.48
N GLY A 250 -10.88 -27.09 -1.16
CA GLY A 250 -11.83 -27.65 -0.21
C GLY A 250 -12.92 -26.67 0.25
N LEU A 251 -12.76 -25.38 -0.04
CA LEU A 251 -13.69 -24.34 0.41
C LEU A 251 -14.98 -24.35 -0.42
N ARG A 252 -16.11 -24.23 0.26
CA ARG A 252 -17.45 -24.17 -0.37
C ARG A 252 -17.54 -23.08 -1.44
N ALA A 253 -17.13 -21.85 -1.12
CA ALA A 253 -17.16 -20.74 -2.07
C ALA A 253 -16.32 -21.04 -3.33
N VAL A 254 -15.15 -21.66 -3.18
CA VAL A 254 -14.27 -22.05 -4.30
C VAL A 254 -14.94 -23.12 -5.17
N GLN A 255 -15.50 -24.15 -4.55
CA GLN A 255 -16.19 -25.24 -5.28
C GLN A 255 -17.42 -24.75 -6.07
N LYS A 256 -18.06 -23.67 -5.62
CA LYS A 256 -19.21 -23.05 -6.27
C LYS A 256 -18.85 -21.92 -7.24
N GLY A 257 -17.56 -21.60 -7.42
CA GLY A 257 -17.13 -20.45 -8.22
C GLY A 257 -17.53 -19.09 -7.63
N GLN A 258 -17.82 -19.03 -6.33
CA GLN A 258 -18.27 -17.84 -5.61
C GLN A 258 -17.09 -17.06 -4.99
N VAL A 259 -16.09 -16.77 -5.82
CA VAL A 259 -14.91 -16.00 -5.42
C VAL A 259 -14.76 -14.79 -6.33
N ALA A 260 -14.98 -13.61 -5.77
CA ALA A 260 -14.82 -12.33 -6.46
C ALA A 260 -13.51 -11.66 -6.04
N VAL A 261 -12.88 -10.94 -6.96
CA VAL A 261 -11.67 -10.16 -6.73
C VAL A 261 -11.97 -8.71 -7.05
N CYS A 262 -11.65 -7.81 -6.12
CA CYS A 262 -11.83 -6.37 -6.25
C CYS A 262 -10.47 -5.67 -6.20
N ASP A 263 -10.40 -4.51 -6.85
CA ASP A 263 -9.30 -3.58 -6.69
C ASP A 263 -9.28 -3.04 -5.25
N GLY A 264 -8.34 -3.53 -4.44
CA GLY A 264 -8.19 -3.13 -3.05
C GLY A 264 -7.32 -1.89 -2.85
N HIS A 265 -6.71 -1.36 -3.93
CA HIS A 265 -6.14 -0.02 -3.94
C HIS A 265 -7.23 1.04 -3.82
N GLN A 266 -8.37 0.83 -4.48
CA GLN A 266 -9.48 1.80 -4.51
C GLN A 266 -10.68 1.44 -3.63
N MET A 267 -11.08 0.17 -3.58
CA MET A 267 -12.35 -0.25 -2.99
C MET A 267 -12.18 -0.84 -1.59
N PHE A 268 -13.19 -0.62 -0.74
CA PHE A 268 -13.30 -1.11 0.65
C PHE A 268 -12.25 -0.62 1.67
N ASN A 269 -11.05 -0.22 1.23
CA ASN A 269 -9.96 0.20 2.11
C ASN A 269 -9.87 1.73 2.29
N ARG A 270 -10.63 2.49 1.50
CA ARG A 270 -10.73 3.96 1.57
C ARG A 270 -12.09 4.34 2.16
N PRO A 271 -12.15 4.84 3.42
CA PRO A 271 -13.42 5.22 4.01
C PRO A 271 -13.91 6.59 3.52
N GLY A 272 -14.30 6.62 2.26
CA GLY A 272 -14.86 7.79 1.58
C GLY A 272 -16.20 7.49 0.93
N PRO A 273 -16.77 8.45 0.18
CA PRO A 273 -18.06 8.32 -0.50
C PRO A 273 -18.23 7.03 -1.31
N ARG A 274 -17.15 6.52 -1.93
CA ARG A 274 -17.17 5.31 -2.76
C ARG A 274 -17.36 4.00 -1.98
N LEU A 275 -17.38 4.01 -0.64
CA LEU A 275 -17.89 2.86 0.11
C LEU A 275 -19.35 2.54 -0.22
N VAL A 276 -20.15 3.53 -0.63
CA VAL A 276 -21.51 3.31 -1.13
C VAL A 276 -21.51 2.54 -2.45
N ASP A 277 -20.53 2.80 -3.32
CA ASP A 277 -20.33 2.03 -4.55
C ASP A 277 -20.00 0.56 -4.21
N GLY A 278 -19.16 0.34 -3.19
CA GLY A 278 -18.85 -1.00 -2.67
C GLY A 278 -20.07 -1.74 -2.09
N LEU A 279 -20.97 -1.02 -1.39
CA LEU A 279 -22.25 -1.57 -0.93
C LEU A 279 -23.13 -2.01 -2.09
N GLU A 280 -23.33 -1.12 -3.08
CA GLU A 280 -24.17 -1.41 -4.25
C GLU A 280 -23.63 -2.57 -5.09
N TRP A 281 -22.30 -2.65 -5.24
CA TRP A 281 -21.64 -3.80 -5.87
C TRP A 281 -21.89 -5.09 -5.08
N LEU A 282 -21.74 -5.05 -3.75
CA LEU A 282 -21.91 -6.25 -2.92
C LEU A 282 -23.36 -6.74 -2.95
N VAL A 283 -24.34 -5.83 -2.96
CA VAL A 283 -25.76 -6.19 -3.18
C VAL A 283 -25.94 -6.88 -4.53
N GLY A 284 -25.34 -6.33 -5.59
CA GLY A 284 -25.42 -6.90 -6.93
C GLY A 284 -24.80 -8.30 -7.03
N LEU A 285 -23.68 -8.51 -6.36
CA LEU A 285 -22.98 -9.80 -6.28
C LEU A 285 -23.79 -10.83 -5.49
N LEU A 286 -24.24 -10.49 -4.27
CA LEU A 286 -24.86 -11.46 -3.36
C LEU A 286 -26.26 -11.89 -3.82
N TRP A 287 -26.97 -11.00 -4.50
CA TRP A 287 -28.39 -11.19 -4.84
C TRP A 287 -28.68 -11.28 -6.33
N ASP A 288 -27.64 -11.44 -7.16
CA ASP A 288 -27.75 -11.54 -8.62
C ASP A 288 -28.58 -10.37 -9.21
N CYS A 289 -28.21 -9.16 -8.80
CA CYS A 289 -28.82 -7.90 -9.23
C CYS A 289 -27.76 -7.02 -9.91
N PRO A 290 -27.23 -7.43 -11.08
CA PRO A 290 -26.12 -6.74 -11.75
C PRO A 290 -26.43 -5.26 -12.06
N GLU A 291 -27.70 -4.88 -12.15
CA GLU A 291 -28.14 -3.50 -12.33
C GLU A 291 -27.76 -2.56 -11.18
N THR A 292 -27.46 -3.09 -9.98
CA THR A 292 -26.97 -2.26 -8.88
C THR A 292 -25.47 -2.06 -8.93
N ILE A 293 -24.73 -2.86 -9.70
CA ILE A 293 -23.27 -2.75 -9.75
C ILE A 293 -22.92 -1.40 -10.42
N PRO A 294 -22.19 -0.52 -9.74
CA PRO A 294 -21.80 0.76 -10.31
C PRO A 294 -21.02 0.55 -11.60
N ARG A 295 -21.34 1.34 -12.63
CA ARG A 295 -20.65 1.25 -13.92
C ARG A 295 -19.16 1.52 -13.73
N GLY A 296 -18.32 0.57 -14.16
CA GLY A 296 -16.87 0.68 -14.03
C GLY A 296 -16.33 0.33 -12.64
N PHE A 297 -17.14 -0.29 -11.77
CA PHE A 297 -16.63 -0.86 -10.53
C PHE A 297 -15.52 -1.89 -10.84
N PRO A 298 -14.31 -1.77 -10.26
CA PRO A 298 -13.15 -2.56 -10.66
C PRO A 298 -13.13 -3.92 -9.96
N TRP A 299 -13.80 -4.91 -10.54
CA TRP A 299 -13.87 -6.27 -10.03
C TRP A 299 -13.92 -7.31 -11.15
N MET A 300 -13.60 -8.56 -10.81
CA MET A 300 -13.74 -9.75 -11.67
C MET A 300 -14.06 -10.97 -10.83
N MET A 301 -14.65 -12.01 -11.43
CA MET A 301 -14.60 -13.34 -10.81
C MET A 301 -13.16 -13.87 -10.83
N LEU A 302 -12.80 -14.71 -9.85
CA LEU A 302 -11.45 -15.26 -9.74
C LEU A 302 -10.99 -15.97 -11.03
N GLU A 303 -11.85 -16.80 -11.61
CA GLU A 303 -11.55 -17.54 -12.84
C GLU A 303 -11.29 -16.59 -14.02
N GLU A 304 -12.10 -15.54 -14.16
CA GLU A 304 -11.93 -14.52 -15.19
C GLU A 304 -10.59 -13.79 -15.02
N LEU A 305 -10.23 -13.45 -13.78
CA LEU A 305 -8.97 -12.77 -13.48
C LEU A 305 -7.76 -13.67 -13.79
N GLN A 306 -7.82 -14.96 -13.45
CA GLN A 306 -6.77 -15.93 -13.75
C GLN A 306 -6.61 -16.16 -15.25
N GLN A 307 -7.73 -16.19 -16.00
CA GLN A 307 -7.70 -16.25 -17.47
C GLN A 307 -7.12 -14.98 -18.10
N LEU A 308 -7.39 -13.82 -17.51
CA LEU A 308 -6.86 -12.54 -17.98
C LEU A 308 -5.36 -12.39 -17.71
N TYR A 309 -4.87 -12.99 -16.63
CA TYR A 309 -3.46 -12.93 -16.22
C TYR A 309 -2.85 -14.33 -16.03
N PRO A 310 -2.77 -15.16 -17.10
CA PRO A 310 -2.30 -16.55 -16.99
C PRO A 310 -0.83 -16.64 -16.57
N ASP A 311 -0.01 -15.69 -17.01
CA ASP A 311 1.43 -15.62 -16.70
C ASP A 311 1.73 -15.09 -15.29
N ALA A 312 0.72 -14.59 -14.57
CA ALA A 312 0.87 -14.20 -13.17
C ALA A 312 1.22 -15.41 -12.28
N ALA A 313 0.83 -16.63 -12.71
CA ALA A 313 1.25 -17.89 -12.11
C ALA A 313 2.71 -18.28 -12.42
N ALA A 314 3.37 -17.65 -13.40
CA ALA A 314 4.68 -18.05 -13.93
C ALA A 314 5.87 -17.28 -13.34
N VAL A 315 5.69 -16.36 -12.39
CA VAL A 315 6.80 -15.54 -11.86
C VAL A 315 7.42 -16.17 -10.61
N VAL A 316 8.35 -17.10 -10.83
CA VAL A 316 9.47 -17.43 -9.94
C VAL A 316 10.71 -16.70 -10.50
N PRO A 317 11.56 -16.05 -9.69
CA PRO A 317 12.31 -14.86 -10.13
C PRO A 317 13.47 -15.15 -11.08
N GLY A 318 13.66 -14.23 -12.03
CA GLY A 318 14.97 -13.94 -12.64
C GLY A 318 15.07 -14.13 -14.15
N VAL A 319 14.75 -13.10 -14.93
CA VAL A 319 15.41 -12.86 -16.24
C VAL A 319 15.57 -11.35 -16.44
N ALA A 320 16.81 -10.93 -16.71
CA ALA A 320 17.16 -9.57 -17.05
C ALA A 320 16.60 -9.19 -18.43
N VAL A 321 15.94 -8.03 -18.54
CA VAL A 321 15.54 -7.47 -19.83
C VAL A 321 16.68 -6.60 -20.35
N SER A 322 17.29 -7.01 -21.47
CA SER A 322 18.25 -6.19 -22.21
C SER A 322 17.51 -5.07 -22.95
N ALA A 323 17.98 -3.84 -22.75
CA ALA A 323 17.48 -2.66 -23.42
C ALA A 323 17.85 -2.63 -24.92
N ALA A 324 16.91 -2.20 -25.76
CA ALA A 324 17.21 -1.60 -27.05
C ALA A 324 16.32 -0.35 -27.24
N ASP A 325 16.96 0.76 -27.58
CA ASP A 325 16.49 2.15 -27.57
C ASP A 325 15.45 2.49 -28.66
N SER A 326 14.22 2.01 -28.54
CA SER A 326 13.06 2.55 -29.27
C SER A 326 11.88 2.72 -28.31
N ASP A 327 11.01 3.71 -28.55
CA ASP A 327 9.79 3.86 -27.75
C ASP A 327 9.00 2.53 -27.82
N PRO A 328 8.81 1.81 -26.69
CA PRO A 328 8.08 0.55 -26.66
C PRO A 328 6.59 0.72 -26.93
N CYS A 329 6.11 1.93 -27.20
CA CYS A 329 4.78 2.22 -27.74
C CYS A 329 4.77 2.59 -29.22
N SER A 330 5.91 2.62 -29.91
CA SER A 330 5.93 2.90 -31.35
C SER A 330 5.14 1.84 -32.12
N LEU A 331 4.14 2.30 -32.89
CA LEU A 331 3.34 1.46 -33.77
C LEU A 331 4.08 1.30 -35.08
N THR A 332 4.47 0.08 -35.41
CA THR A 332 4.97 -0.27 -36.74
C THR A 332 3.81 -0.73 -37.62
N PRO A 333 3.94 -0.66 -38.96
CA PRO A 333 2.90 -1.15 -39.86
C PRO A 333 2.50 -2.62 -39.61
N ASP A 334 3.46 -3.45 -39.19
CA ASP A 334 3.20 -4.87 -38.87
C ASP A 334 2.35 -5.01 -37.60
N ILE A 335 2.59 -4.18 -36.58
CA ILE A 335 1.80 -4.13 -35.35
C ILE A 335 0.38 -3.66 -35.66
N GLU A 336 0.22 -2.62 -36.49
CA GLU A 336 -1.08 -2.12 -36.92
C GLU A 336 -1.87 -3.15 -37.74
N ALA A 337 -1.21 -3.87 -38.65
CA ALA A 337 -1.83 -4.92 -39.44
C ALA A 337 -2.31 -6.10 -38.57
N ALA A 338 -1.48 -6.55 -37.61
CA ALA A 338 -1.83 -7.63 -36.69
C ALA A 338 -3.00 -7.23 -35.77
N HIS A 339 -3.02 -5.99 -35.29
CA HIS A 339 -4.10 -5.44 -34.49
C HIS A 339 -5.41 -5.30 -35.29
N ALA A 340 -5.36 -4.76 -36.51
CA ALA A 340 -6.53 -4.61 -37.36
C ALA A 340 -7.16 -5.97 -37.70
N ALA A 341 -6.34 -6.98 -38.00
CA ALA A 341 -6.80 -8.35 -38.21
C ALA A 341 -7.53 -8.89 -36.96
N ALA A 342 -6.94 -8.72 -35.78
CA ALA A 342 -7.55 -9.15 -34.52
C ALA A 342 -8.85 -8.41 -34.19
N GLN A 343 -8.92 -7.10 -34.44
CA GLN A 343 -10.16 -6.32 -34.28
C GLN A 343 -11.26 -6.79 -35.23
N SER A 344 -10.93 -7.04 -36.51
CA SER A 344 -11.90 -7.54 -37.48
C SER A 344 -12.44 -8.92 -37.13
N ALA A 345 -11.63 -9.74 -36.45
CA ALA A 345 -12.01 -11.05 -35.94
C ALA A 345 -12.71 -11.00 -34.58
N GLY A 346 -12.91 -9.82 -33.98
CA GLY A 346 -13.49 -9.67 -32.64
C GLY A 346 -12.64 -10.24 -31.51
N SER A 347 -11.32 -10.40 -31.73
CA SER A 347 -10.40 -10.96 -30.75
C SER A 347 -10.00 -9.92 -29.70
N ASN A 348 -9.88 -10.35 -28.44
CA ASN A 348 -9.50 -9.47 -27.33
C ASN A 348 -8.01 -9.13 -27.31
N THR A 349 -7.18 -9.97 -27.93
CA THR A 349 -5.73 -9.85 -27.97
C THR A 349 -5.17 -10.22 -29.34
N TYR A 350 -3.92 -9.84 -29.59
CA TYR A 350 -3.11 -10.26 -30.73
C TYR A 350 -1.66 -10.45 -30.30
N LEU A 351 -0.88 -11.20 -31.09
CA LEU A 351 0.56 -11.36 -30.86
C LEU A 351 1.29 -10.18 -31.53
N ASP A 352 2.03 -9.39 -30.75
CA ASP A 352 2.88 -8.31 -31.26
C ASP A 352 4.02 -8.96 -32.08
N PRO A 353 4.09 -8.74 -33.41
CA PRO A 353 5.07 -9.39 -34.28
C PRO A 353 6.52 -8.92 -34.03
N VAL A 354 6.70 -7.79 -33.33
CA VAL A 354 8.02 -7.22 -33.03
C VAL A 354 8.55 -7.72 -31.69
N THR A 355 7.71 -7.77 -30.67
CA THR A 355 8.13 -8.14 -29.31
C THR A 355 7.81 -9.59 -28.93
N GLY A 356 6.89 -10.23 -29.66
CA GLY A 356 6.37 -11.55 -29.32
C GLY A 356 5.41 -11.56 -28.13
N TYR A 357 5.02 -10.40 -27.59
CA TYR A 357 4.06 -10.31 -26.48
C TYR A 357 2.62 -10.39 -26.95
N THR A 358 1.76 -10.97 -26.12
CA THR A 358 0.31 -10.87 -26.30
C THR A 358 -0.15 -9.48 -25.86
N VAL A 359 -0.78 -8.73 -26.77
CA VAL A 359 -1.21 -7.34 -26.57
C VAL A 359 -2.72 -7.23 -26.75
N PHE A 360 -3.36 -6.41 -25.92
CA PHE A 360 -4.80 -6.15 -26.00
C PHE A 360 -5.18 -5.37 -27.27
N THR A 361 -6.30 -5.76 -27.87
CA THR A 361 -6.92 -4.96 -28.94
C THR A 361 -7.59 -3.73 -28.36
N GLU A 362 -7.78 -2.72 -29.22
CA GLU A 362 -8.40 -1.46 -28.81
C GLU A 362 -9.87 -1.66 -28.43
N GLY A 363 -10.58 -2.51 -29.18
CA GLY A 363 -11.97 -2.89 -28.87
C GLY A 363 -12.10 -3.51 -27.49
N PHE A 364 -11.23 -4.45 -27.10
CA PHE A 364 -11.23 -5.01 -25.75
C PHE A 364 -11.03 -3.93 -24.67
N LEU A 365 -10.03 -3.06 -24.87
CA LEU A 365 -9.75 -1.98 -23.92
C LEU A 365 -10.93 -1.00 -23.82
N ARG A 366 -11.62 -0.72 -24.91
CA ARG A 366 -12.77 0.20 -24.94
C ARG A 366 -14.02 -0.43 -24.29
N ASP A 367 -14.33 -1.66 -24.68
CA ASP A 367 -15.64 -2.26 -24.45
C ASP A 367 -15.68 -3.13 -23.18
N LYS A 368 -14.52 -3.64 -22.74
CA LYS A 368 -14.40 -4.49 -21.54
C LYS A 368 -13.67 -3.79 -20.41
N GLN A 369 -12.50 -3.21 -20.67
CA GLN A 369 -11.77 -2.47 -19.62
C GLN A 369 -12.47 -1.14 -19.29
N GLY A 370 -12.87 -0.36 -20.29
CA GLY A 370 -13.64 0.87 -20.12
C GLY A 370 -12.87 2.06 -19.51
N PHE A 371 -11.61 1.89 -19.12
CA PHE A 371 -10.73 2.95 -18.61
C PHE A 371 -9.23 2.69 -18.91
N CYS A 372 -8.39 3.73 -18.84
CA CYS A 372 -6.94 3.59 -18.99
C CYS A 372 -6.33 2.96 -17.73
N CYS A 373 -5.81 1.73 -17.84
CA CYS A 373 -5.26 0.99 -16.71
C CYS A 373 -3.81 1.34 -16.33
N GLY A 374 -3.27 2.47 -16.83
CA GLY A 374 -1.88 2.89 -16.56
C GLY A 374 -0.79 2.07 -17.25
N ASN A 375 -1.17 1.11 -18.10
CA ASN A 375 -0.22 0.31 -18.88
C ASN A 375 0.09 0.95 -20.25
N ARG A 376 1.32 0.75 -20.72
CA ARG A 376 1.82 1.18 -22.04
C ARG A 376 1.39 0.24 -23.15
N CYS A 377 0.09 0.07 -23.34
CA CYS A 377 -0.46 -0.78 -24.40
C CYS A 377 -0.13 -0.23 -25.80
N ARG A 378 -0.14 -1.05 -26.85
CA ARG A 378 0.13 -0.55 -28.21
C ARG A 378 -1.02 0.33 -28.74
N HIS A 379 -2.26 -0.06 -28.46
CA HIS A 379 -3.46 0.57 -29.01
C HIS A 379 -4.42 1.01 -27.90
N CYS A 380 -3.94 1.82 -26.96
CA CYS A 380 -4.80 2.33 -25.90
C CYS A 380 -5.84 3.32 -26.50
N PRO A 381 -7.16 3.01 -26.45
CA PRO A 381 -8.19 3.92 -26.96
C PRO A 381 -8.31 5.19 -26.12
N PHE A 382 -7.67 5.20 -24.95
CA PHE A 382 -7.71 6.28 -23.98
C PHE A 382 -6.47 7.19 -24.06
N GLY A 383 -5.56 6.96 -25.01
CA GLY A 383 -4.39 7.85 -25.18
C GLY A 383 -3.40 7.83 -24.01
N HIS A 384 -3.32 6.73 -23.27
CA HIS A 384 -2.34 6.51 -22.20
C HIS A 384 -2.36 7.56 -21.07
N PHE A 385 -3.50 8.20 -20.79
CA PHE A 385 -3.55 9.29 -19.82
C PHE A 385 -3.13 8.90 -18.38
N MET A 386 -3.23 7.61 -18.02
CA MET A 386 -2.77 7.08 -16.72
C MET A 386 -1.34 6.52 -16.74
N VAL A 387 -0.63 6.56 -17.87
CA VAL A 387 0.74 6.05 -17.98
C VAL A 387 1.72 7.12 -17.50
N GLU A 388 2.56 6.79 -16.51
CA GLU A 388 3.61 7.71 -16.05
C GLU A 388 4.56 8.12 -17.19
N PRO A 389 4.93 9.42 -17.30
CA PRO A 389 5.95 9.89 -18.24
C PRO A 389 7.29 9.20 -17.96
N MET A 390 8.02 8.79 -19.00
CA MET A 390 9.34 8.18 -18.81
C MET A 390 10.28 9.19 -18.13
N ARG A 391 10.72 8.91 -16.89
CA ARG A 391 11.80 9.66 -16.23
C ARG A 391 13.08 9.53 -17.05
N GLY A 392 13.46 10.60 -17.76
CA GLY A 392 14.76 10.73 -18.39
C GLY A 392 15.89 10.55 -17.36
N LYS A 393 16.83 9.65 -17.68
CA LYS A 393 17.98 9.24 -16.85
C LYS A 393 18.75 10.42 -16.23
N ARG A 394 18.89 10.43 -14.90
CA ARG A 394 20.15 10.86 -14.25
C ARG A 394 20.83 9.63 -13.68
N THR A 395 21.86 9.13 -14.35
CA THR A 395 22.69 8.03 -13.87
C THR A 395 23.77 8.55 -12.92
N ALA A 396 23.71 8.19 -11.64
CA ALA A 396 24.89 8.12 -10.80
C ALA A 396 25.53 6.73 -10.97
N ARG A 397 26.70 6.67 -11.61
CA ARG A 397 27.49 5.43 -11.73
C ARG A 397 28.21 5.15 -10.41
N PHE A 398 27.92 4.03 -9.77
CA PHE A 398 28.85 3.43 -8.81
C PHE A 398 29.80 2.47 -9.53
N LYS A 399 31.11 2.71 -9.43
CA LYS A 399 32.15 1.77 -9.87
C LYS A 399 32.62 0.92 -8.68
N GLY A 400 32.47 -0.39 -8.79
CA GLY A 400 33.33 -1.40 -8.15
C GLY A 400 32.95 -1.91 -6.75
N ALA A 401 33.10 -3.22 -6.55
CA ALA A 401 33.00 -3.87 -5.24
C ALA A 401 34.11 -3.39 -4.30
N THR A 402 33.75 -2.89 -3.11
CA THR A 402 34.70 -2.43 -2.10
C THR A 402 34.94 -3.52 -1.05
N HIS A 403 36.00 -4.31 -1.19
CA HIS A 403 36.47 -5.21 -0.13
C HIS A 403 37.33 -4.45 0.88
N LEU A 404 36.99 -4.55 2.18
CA LEU A 404 37.80 -4.01 3.28
C LEU A 404 39.02 -4.92 3.53
N ARG A 405 40.24 -4.43 3.25
CA ARG A 405 41.50 -5.01 3.76
C ARG A 405 42.04 -4.10 4.88
N PRO A 406 42.30 -4.60 6.10
CA PRO A 406 43.03 -3.85 7.11
C PRO A 406 44.55 -3.94 6.85
N GLY A 407 45.24 -2.81 6.94
CA GLY A 407 46.70 -2.73 6.86
C GLY A 407 47.41 -3.44 8.02
N LYS A 408 48.68 -3.82 7.80
CA LYS A 408 49.56 -4.47 8.77
C LYS A 408 49.96 -3.47 9.88
N HIS A 409 49.16 -3.35 10.95
CA HIS A 409 49.58 -2.63 12.15
C HIS A 409 49.49 -3.54 13.38
N THR A 410 50.61 -3.70 14.08
CA THR A 410 50.70 -4.41 15.36
C THR A 410 50.37 -3.41 16.46
N VAL A 411 49.28 -3.63 17.20
CA VAL A 411 48.88 -2.75 18.30
C VAL A 411 49.59 -3.21 19.58
N LYS A 412 50.36 -2.31 20.22
CA LYS A 412 50.91 -2.50 21.56
C LYS A 412 50.11 -1.66 22.56
N GLY A 413 49.27 -2.29 23.38
CA GLY A 413 48.52 -1.64 24.45
C GLY A 413 47.18 -2.34 24.75
N PRO A 414 46.53 -2.04 25.89
CA PRO A 414 45.21 -2.57 26.21
C PRO A 414 44.18 -2.08 25.19
N VAL A 415 43.37 -3.01 24.69
CA VAL A 415 42.32 -2.76 23.69
C VAL A 415 40.97 -2.71 24.39
N THR A 416 40.21 -1.64 24.18
CA THR A 416 38.82 -1.56 24.65
C THR A 416 37.94 -2.34 23.67
N CYS A 417 37.29 -3.40 24.17
CA CYS A 417 36.35 -4.22 23.40
C CYS A 417 34.92 -3.74 23.69
N ILE A 418 34.17 -3.38 22.65
CA ILE A 418 32.75 -3.08 22.74
C ILE A 418 32.01 -4.29 22.18
N ILE A 419 31.28 -5.02 23.03
CA ILE A 419 30.43 -6.13 22.61
C ILE A 419 29.03 -5.56 22.38
N TRP A 420 28.50 -5.74 21.17
CA TRP A 420 27.25 -5.12 20.74
C TRP A 420 26.28 -6.17 20.16
N HIS A 421 25.06 -6.21 20.69
CA HIS A 421 23.92 -6.88 20.06
C HIS A 421 23.05 -5.89 19.27
N GLY A 422 22.95 -6.07 17.94
CA GLY A 422 21.75 -5.73 17.17
C GLY A 422 21.86 -4.70 16.03
N GLY A 423 21.29 -5.08 14.87
CA GLY A 423 20.53 -4.21 13.94
C GLY A 423 21.26 -3.50 12.78
N PRO A 424 20.70 -3.44 11.54
CA PRO A 424 21.27 -2.70 10.40
C PRO A 424 21.46 -1.17 10.63
N ALA A 425 20.60 -0.55 11.44
CA ALA A 425 20.67 0.88 11.78
C ALA A 425 21.97 1.26 12.52
N SER A 426 22.50 0.32 13.28
CA SER A 426 23.76 0.39 14.02
C SER A 426 24.98 0.48 13.11
N HIS A 427 24.94 -0.20 11.96
CA HIS A 427 26.01 -0.18 10.94
C HIS A 427 26.12 1.20 10.27
N LEU A 428 24.97 1.85 10.03
CA LEU A 428 24.90 3.19 9.46
C LEU A 428 25.39 4.25 10.45
N LEU A 429 25.13 4.08 11.75
CA LEU A 429 25.66 4.97 12.79
C LEU A 429 27.19 4.88 12.88
N LEU A 430 27.76 3.67 12.75
CA LEU A 430 29.21 3.45 12.74
C LEU A 430 29.87 4.05 11.48
N ARG A 431 29.22 3.92 10.32
CA ARG A 431 29.62 4.55 9.05
C ARG A 431 29.56 6.07 9.13
N ALA A 432 28.53 6.63 9.76
CA ALA A 432 28.38 8.07 9.98
C ALA A 432 29.43 8.62 10.96
N ALA A 433 29.75 7.87 12.01
CA ALA A 433 30.82 8.21 12.94
C ALA A 433 32.21 8.19 12.26
N GLN A 434 32.46 7.23 11.36
CA GLN A 434 33.69 7.19 10.55
C GLN A 434 33.76 8.29 9.50
N ALA A 435 32.63 8.60 8.83
CA ALA A 435 32.57 9.67 7.83
C ALA A 435 32.80 11.06 8.47
N ARG A 436 32.32 11.27 9.70
CA ARG A 436 32.66 12.47 10.50
C ARG A 436 34.14 12.54 10.86
N HIS A 437 34.83 11.41 10.98
CA HIS A 437 36.24 11.37 11.32
C HIS A 437 37.18 11.58 10.11
N GLN A 438 36.69 11.33 8.88
CA GLN A 438 37.44 11.52 7.64
C GLN A 438 37.43 12.98 7.13
N ASN A 439 36.55 13.83 7.66
CA ASN A 439 36.37 15.21 7.21
C ASN A 439 36.84 16.28 8.22
N THR A 440 37.64 15.92 9.23
CA THR A 440 38.25 16.90 10.15
C THR A 440 39.75 17.01 9.87
N PRO A 441 40.25 18.15 9.35
CA PRO A 441 41.68 18.43 9.23
C PRO A 441 42.31 18.57 10.62
N GLU A 442 43.52 18.04 10.75
CA GLU A 442 44.42 17.96 11.91
C GLU A 442 44.23 18.97 13.05
N GLN A 443 44.05 18.46 14.27
CA GLN A 443 44.97 18.64 15.41
C GLN A 443 44.30 18.22 16.72
N THR A 444 44.65 17.05 17.22
CA THR A 444 45.04 16.86 18.63
C THR A 444 45.57 15.43 18.78
N GLN A 445 46.80 15.33 19.28
CA GLN A 445 47.39 14.08 19.75
C GLN A 445 46.57 13.54 20.93
N GLN A 446 45.49 12.82 20.64
CA GLN A 446 44.95 11.84 21.58
C GLN A 446 45.19 10.47 20.97
N THR A 447 46.00 9.67 21.66
CA THR A 447 46.19 8.25 21.36
C THR A 447 44.91 7.52 21.70
N TRP A 448 43.99 7.42 20.74
CA TRP A 448 42.79 6.60 20.89
C TRP A 448 43.15 5.14 20.62
N ALA A 449 42.90 4.27 21.61
CA ALA A 449 43.13 2.84 21.50
C ALA A 449 42.27 2.25 20.37
N PRO A 450 42.81 1.32 19.54
CA PRO A 450 42.03 0.71 18.47
C PRO A 450 40.92 -0.16 19.06
N VAL A 451 39.70 0.02 18.56
CA VAL A 451 38.50 -0.71 18.99
C VAL A 451 38.39 -2.00 18.18
N LEU A 452 38.40 -3.16 18.84
CA LEU A 452 38.06 -4.44 18.23
C LEU A 452 36.54 -4.62 18.31
N VAL A 453 35.87 -4.68 17.16
CA VAL A 453 34.42 -4.96 17.07
C VAL A 453 34.24 -6.44 16.80
N VAL A 454 33.59 -7.16 17.72
CA VAL A 454 33.22 -8.57 17.54
C VAL A 454 31.70 -8.65 17.44
N ALA A 455 31.21 -9.20 16.33
CA ALA A 455 29.80 -9.50 16.12
C ALA A 455 29.48 -10.90 16.69
N VAL A 456 28.37 -11.02 17.41
CA VAL A 456 27.83 -12.30 17.87
C VAL A 456 26.45 -12.44 17.24
N ASP A 457 26.17 -13.57 16.59
CA ASP A 457 24.82 -13.87 16.13
C ASP A 457 23.96 -14.45 17.27
N GLY A 458 22.66 -14.64 17.01
CA GLY A 458 21.70 -15.11 18.01
C GLY A 458 21.91 -16.54 18.51
N GLN A 459 23.03 -17.21 18.21
CA GLN A 459 23.37 -18.56 18.64
C GLN A 459 24.65 -18.64 19.50
N ASP A 460 25.17 -17.53 20.02
CA ASP A 460 26.34 -17.46 20.93
C ASP A 460 27.66 -18.03 20.36
N GLN A 461 27.79 -18.17 19.03
CA GLN A 461 29.05 -18.57 18.38
C GLN A 461 29.92 -17.35 18.07
N VAL A 462 31.15 -17.32 18.61
CA VAL A 462 32.12 -16.22 18.40
C VAL A 462 33.10 -16.58 17.28
N TRP A 463 33.08 -15.85 16.16
CA TRP A 463 34.05 -16.03 15.08
C TRP A 463 35.23 -15.06 15.22
N GLY A 464 36.37 -15.58 15.70
CA GLY A 464 37.64 -14.87 15.72
C GLY A 464 38.60 -15.35 14.63
N ARG A 465 39.38 -14.44 14.04
CA ARG A 465 40.52 -14.80 13.17
C ARG A 465 41.52 -15.66 13.97
N ARG A 466 42.19 -16.63 13.31
CA ARG A 466 43.24 -17.49 13.89
C ARG A 466 44.16 -16.71 14.86
N GLY A 467 44.20 -17.13 16.12
CA GLY A 467 45.21 -16.70 17.10
C GLY A 467 44.72 -15.93 18.33
N ILE A 468 43.41 -15.69 18.51
CA ILE A 468 42.88 -15.07 19.74
C ILE A 468 42.02 -16.10 20.48
N LYS A 469 42.45 -16.49 21.68
CA LYS A 469 41.74 -17.42 22.57
C LYS A 469 40.99 -16.59 23.62
N ILE A 470 39.66 -16.71 23.67
CA ILE A 470 38.81 -16.03 24.66
C ILE A 470 38.43 -17.09 25.71
N GLU A 471 38.84 -16.91 26.96
CA GLU A 471 38.80 -18.00 27.95
C GLU A 471 37.51 -18.09 28.78
N LYS A 472 36.60 -17.10 28.76
CA LYS A 472 35.27 -17.23 29.37
C LYS A 472 34.31 -16.09 29.00
N LEU A 473 33.07 -16.44 28.69
CA LEU A 473 31.92 -15.54 28.63
C LEU A 473 31.02 -15.81 29.85
N ARG A 474 30.66 -14.78 30.62
CA ARG A 474 29.61 -14.88 31.65
C ARG A 474 28.55 -13.83 31.37
N TYR A 475 27.31 -14.27 31.22
CA TYR A 475 26.16 -13.47 30.83
C TYR A 475 25.14 -13.39 31.97
N LYS A 476 24.58 -12.19 32.21
CA LYS A 476 23.37 -11.97 33.03
C LYS A 476 22.53 -10.86 32.36
N ARG A 477 21.24 -11.13 32.10
CA ARG A 477 20.22 -10.18 31.61
C ARG A 477 19.46 -9.52 32.78
N PRO A 478 18.67 -8.45 32.57
CA PRO A 478 18.85 -7.35 31.61
C PRO A 478 18.55 -5.99 32.24
N GLU A 479 19.48 -5.02 32.28
CA GLU A 479 19.15 -3.59 32.24
C GLU A 479 20.31 -2.83 31.57
N ILE A 480 19.97 -1.85 30.73
CA ILE A 480 20.90 -1.16 29.84
C ILE A 480 21.70 -0.13 30.63
N HIS A 481 22.99 -0.40 30.86
CA HIS A 481 24.00 0.65 31.09
C HIS A 481 25.33 0.26 30.43
N PHE A 482 25.96 1.21 29.73
CA PHE A 482 27.29 1.07 29.17
C PHE A 482 28.33 0.95 30.29
N GLN A 483 29.09 -0.16 30.33
CA GLN A 483 30.20 -0.32 31.26
C GLN A 483 31.53 -0.55 30.55
N LYS A 484 32.57 0.12 31.07
CA LYS A 484 33.97 0.01 30.65
C LYS A 484 34.56 -1.29 31.19
N MET A 485 35.03 -2.18 30.31
CA MET A 485 35.78 -3.38 30.71
C MET A 485 37.29 -3.18 30.52
N GLU A 486 38.08 -3.50 31.55
CA GLU A 486 39.54 -3.61 31.46
C GLU A 486 39.96 -5.07 31.35
N ILE A 487 40.73 -5.39 30.31
CA ILE A 487 41.32 -6.72 30.11
C ILE A 487 42.79 -6.64 30.50
N ARG A 488 43.21 -7.43 31.51
CA ARG A 488 44.63 -7.60 31.87
C ARG A 488 45.21 -8.83 31.18
N LYS A 489 46.46 -8.71 30.73
CA LYS A 489 47.20 -9.76 30.02
C LYS A 489 47.78 -10.75 31.04
N GLY A 490 47.26 -11.98 31.07
CA GLY A 490 47.98 -13.14 31.62
C GLY A 490 48.82 -13.77 30.51
N SER A 491 50.09 -14.06 30.80
CA SER A 491 51.01 -14.74 29.89
C SER A 491 50.76 -16.25 29.87
N THR A 492 50.80 -16.79 28.64
CA THR A 492 50.79 -18.20 28.19
C THR A 492 49.53 -19.02 28.43
#